data_AF-A0A9P4QT61-F1
#
_entry.id   AF-A0A9P4QT61-F1
#
_cell.length_a   1.000
_cell.length_b   1.000
_cell.length_c   1.000
_cell.angle_alpha   90.00
_cell.angle_beta   90.00
_cell.angle_gamma   90.00
#
_symmetry.space_group_name_H-M   'P 1'
#
loop_
_entity.id
_entity.type
_entity.pdbx_description
1 polymer ?
#
loop_
_entity_poly.entity_id
_entity_poly.type
_entity_poly.pdbx_seq_one_letter_code
_entity_poly.pdbx_strand_id
1 'polypeptide(L)'
;MHSFRHWYATVLFASTALGTVAPSPQNTTNSLIWDRCPSWLNKTLVCANISVPLDWNDPGGEKIVLGFAKLSAREPSRRIGNLFVNPGGPGNQGSGSLSVTARTPQRLDPEILDRFDIIGLDPRGVGLSTPVQCDKDVFNKRVKYFIKSQEEYNEMVAGNKALWESCLAKTGRLLYFMDTVNAAKDHEAVRLALGGEKANFVGFSYGSQLYAQYAELYPDNFRAMLLDGALQHSQGETANVLIEATSYEATLKQFFAWCAADATCALHGQDVEAAFLAAIARANDGPVPAPGCDGIACRTDVSEEELYLSIQGGLEHTSDWPAVAQGLADTAKGDASIFSITPRTGDVFYDSDAYAYHAVLCQDWTRQSTSFVDLQQKQAVGDVFTPLVKGHTQSYELQAFCIGWGAPVTNPPRPVKYEGTTPILLTNALYDPATSYVWAVGLAKELNNTTLLTRNGSGHTSLYLRKGDTPAAQTAYLLNLTLPAPGTIFST
;
A
#
# COMPACT_ATOMS: atom_id res chain seq x y z
N MET A 1 77.10 -27.01 -34.37
CA MET A 1 76.29 -26.53 -33.22
C MET A 1 75.64 -25.23 -33.65
N HIS A 2 74.38 -25.31 -34.07
CA HIS A 2 73.65 -24.24 -34.76
C HIS A 2 72.71 -23.49 -33.82
N SER A 3 72.57 -22.20 -34.09
CA SER A 3 71.69 -21.26 -33.38
C SER A 3 70.23 -21.50 -33.69
N PHE A 4 69.37 -21.31 -32.69
CA PHE A 4 67.97 -20.92 -32.91
C PHE A 4 67.60 -19.80 -31.94
N ARG A 5 67.33 -18.61 -32.50
CA ARG A 5 66.68 -17.48 -31.81
C ARG A 5 65.16 -17.72 -31.86
N HIS A 6 64.49 -17.74 -30.72
CA HIS A 6 63.04 -17.59 -30.63
C HIS A 6 62.72 -16.15 -30.19
N TRP A 7 61.90 -15.47 -30.98
CA TRP A 7 61.31 -14.18 -30.64
C TRP A 7 59.96 -14.45 -29.97
N TYR A 8 59.79 -14.05 -28.71
CA TYR A 8 58.48 -13.90 -28.08
C TYR A 8 58.20 -12.40 -27.97
N ALA A 9 57.20 -11.92 -28.69
CA ALA A 9 56.68 -10.57 -28.56
C ALA A 9 55.73 -10.51 -27.35
N THR A 10 56.09 -9.72 -26.34
CA THR A 10 55.23 -9.40 -25.20
C THR A 10 54.28 -8.28 -25.62
N VAL A 11 52.99 -8.57 -25.76
CA VAL A 11 51.94 -7.56 -25.96
C VAL A 11 51.49 -7.06 -24.59
N LEU A 12 51.78 -5.80 -24.29
CA LEU A 12 51.22 -5.07 -23.14
C LEU A 12 49.76 -4.72 -23.46
N PHE A 13 48.80 -5.37 -22.77
CA PHE A 13 47.42 -4.92 -22.74
C PHE A 13 47.28 -3.81 -21.70
N ALA A 14 46.99 -2.60 -22.15
CA ALA A 14 46.55 -1.51 -21.29
C ALA A 14 45.08 -1.75 -20.91
N SER A 15 44.81 -2.08 -19.66
CA SER A 15 43.46 -2.23 -19.12
C SER A 15 42.85 -0.85 -18.86
N THR A 16 42.13 -0.30 -19.83
CA THR A 16 41.23 0.84 -19.57
C THR A 16 39.98 0.33 -18.87
N ALA A 17 39.85 0.62 -17.57
CA ALA A 17 38.61 0.44 -16.83
C ALA A 17 37.57 1.44 -17.39
N LEU A 18 36.67 0.95 -18.23
CA LEU A 18 35.47 1.67 -18.64
C LEU A 18 34.49 1.60 -17.47
N GLY A 19 34.37 2.70 -16.73
CA GLY A 19 33.26 2.88 -15.79
C GLY A 19 31.94 2.82 -16.57
N THR A 20 31.07 1.89 -16.21
CA THR A 20 29.70 1.83 -16.71
C THR A 20 28.92 3.00 -16.13
N VAL A 21 28.93 4.13 -16.83
CA VAL A 21 28.02 5.24 -16.60
C VAL A 21 26.64 4.76 -17.04
N ALA A 22 25.68 4.74 -16.11
CA ALA A 22 24.27 4.49 -16.45
C ALA A 22 23.84 5.49 -17.54
N PRO A 23 23.15 5.05 -18.61
CA PRO A 23 22.73 5.96 -19.66
C PRO A 23 21.81 7.02 -19.07
N SER A 24 22.20 8.28 -19.21
CA SER A 24 21.34 9.42 -18.92
C SER A 24 20.14 9.34 -19.88
N PRO A 25 18.88 9.37 -19.40
CA PRO A 25 17.72 9.24 -20.27
C PRO A 25 17.73 10.34 -21.32
N GLN A 26 17.71 9.95 -22.60
CA GLN A 26 17.55 10.86 -23.71
C GLN A 26 16.27 11.67 -23.53
N ASN A 27 16.38 12.97 -23.77
CA ASN A 27 15.37 14.00 -23.60
C ASN A 27 14.27 13.86 -24.67
N THR A 28 13.44 12.82 -24.62
CA THR A 28 12.11 12.87 -25.23
C THR A 28 11.24 13.67 -24.28
N THR A 29 10.99 14.93 -24.60
CA THR A 29 10.11 15.81 -23.82
C THR A 29 8.68 15.26 -23.83
N ASN A 30 8.36 14.33 -22.93
CA ASN A 30 6.99 13.98 -22.62
C ASN A 30 6.41 15.15 -21.83
N SER A 31 5.91 16.15 -22.56
CA SER A 31 5.30 17.34 -21.96
C SER A 31 4.02 16.96 -21.22
N LEU A 32 3.84 17.52 -20.03
CA LEU A 32 2.58 17.41 -19.30
C LEU A 32 1.43 18.03 -20.10
N ILE A 33 0.31 17.31 -20.17
CA ILE A 33 -0.95 17.84 -20.70
C ILE A 33 -1.82 18.20 -19.51
N TRP A 34 -1.96 19.49 -19.23
CA TRP A 34 -2.78 20.02 -18.14
C TRP A 34 -4.23 20.23 -18.57
N ASP A 35 -5.18 19.89 -17.69
CA ASP A 35 -6.60 20.12 -17.90
C ASP A 35 -7.34 20.29 -16.54
N ARG A 36 -8.62 20.63 -16.60
CA ARG A 36 -9.52 20.53 -15.45
C ARG A 36 -9.67 19.07 -15.06
N CYS A 37 -9.70 18.81 -13.76
CA CYS A 37 -10.02 17.48 -13.26
C CYS A 37 -11.47 17.09 -13.62
N PRO A 38 -11.75 15.78 -13.75
CA PRO A 38 -13.11 15.27 -13.87
C PRO A 38 -14.04 15.80 -12.77
N SER A 39 -15.33 15.96 -13.07
CA SER A 39 -16.29 16.66 -12.22
C SER A 39 -16.55 16.01 -10.86
N TRP A 40 -16.24 14.73 -10.71
CA TRP A 40 -16.34 14.00 -9.44
C TRP A 40 -15.16 14.26 -8.50
N LEU A 41 -14.02 14.76 -9.01
CA LEU A 41 -12.93 15.26 -8.17
C LEU A 41 -13.20 16.69 -7.71
N ASN A 42 -12.53 17.12 -6.64
CA ASN A 42 -12.69 18.47 -6.13
C ASN A 42 -12.27 19.52 -7.18
N LYS A 43 -13.15 20.50 -7.45
CA LYS A 43 -12.94 21.57 -8.42
C LYS A 43 -11.74 22.49 -8.18
N THR A 44 -11.15 22.47 -6.98
CA THR A 44 -9.93 23.25 -6.68
C THR A 44 -8.67 22.57 -7.21
N LEU A 45 -8.77 21.31 -7.66
CA LEU A 45 -7.66 20.57 -8.25
C LEU A 45 -7.52 20.87 -9.74
N VAL A 46 -6.29 20.79 -10.22
CA VAL A 46 -5.96 20.76 -11.65
C VAL A 46 -5.33 19.40 -11.95
N CYS A 47 -5.73 18.77 -13.05
CA CYS A 47 -5.23 17.46 -13.41
C CYS A 47 -4.24 17.58 -14.57
N ALA A 48 -3.33 16.63 -14.65
CA ALA A 48 -2.49 16.49 -15.82
C ALA A 48 -2.20 15.03 -16.11
N ASN A 49 -1.76 14.78 -17.34
CA ASN A 49 -1.27 13.48 -17.73
C ASN A 49 0.07 13.56 -18.46
N ILE A 50 0.76 12.42 -18.50
CA ILE A 50 2.02 12.23 -19.19
C ILE A 50 2.07 10.83 -19.80
N SER A 51 2.63 10.71 -21.00
CA SER A 51 2.93 9.40 -21.59
C SER A 51 4.26 8.86 -21.07
N VAL A 52 4.32 7.59 -20.68
CA VAL A 52 5.55 6.92 -20.22
C VAL A 52 5.66 5.53 -20.87
N PRO A 53 6.87 4.93 -20.92
CA PRO A 53 7.02 3.53 -21.34
C PRO A 53 6.18 2.59 -20.49
N LEU A 54 5.53 1.63 -21.13
CA LEU A 54 4.96 0.48 -20.44
C LEU A 54 6.08 -0.30 -19.72
N ASP A 55 7.13 -0.63 -20.48
CA ASP A 55 8.34 -1.29 -19.99
C ASP A 55 9.49 -0.28 -19.94
N TRP A 56 10.00 0.02 -18.75
CA TRP A 56 11.13 0.93 -18.58
C TRP A 56 12.46 0.37 -19.10
N ASN A 57 12.55 -0.92 -19.43
CA ASN A 57 13.69 -1.51 -20.13
C ASN A 57 13.59 -1.37 -21.66
N ASP A 58 12.40 -1.03 -22.19
CA ASP A 58 12.17 -0.68 -23.59
C ASP A 58 11.51 0.71 -23.70
N PRO A 59 12.27 1.79 -23.48
CA PRO A 59 11.72 3.14 -23.50
C PRO A 59 11.21 3.58 -24.88
N GLY A 60 11.50 2.85 -25.96
CA GLY A 60 10.97 3.11 -27.30
C GLY A 60 9.67 2.37 -27.63
N GLY A 61 9.26 1.42 -26.78
CA GLY A 61 8.14 0.54 -27.02
C GLY A 61 6.77 1.14 -26.69
N GLU A 62 5.82 0.25 -26.39
CA GLU A 62 4.44 0.58 -26.01
C GLU A 62 4.41 1.59 -24.85
N LYS A 63 3.43 2.49 -24.89
CA LYS A 63 3.28 3.57 -23.92
C LYS A 63 1.98 3.40 -23.13
N ILE A 64 2.03 3.84 -21.88
CA ILE A 64 0.85 4.08 -21.05
C ILE A 64 0.76 5.57 -20.71
N VAL A 65 -0.40 5.96 -20.20
CA VAL A 65 -0.64 7.32 -19.69
C VAL A 65 -0.65 7.25 -18.18
N LEU A 66 0.09 8.15 -17.54
CA LEU A 66 -0.03 8.42 -16.11
C LEU A 66 -0.86 9.68 -15.91
N GLY A 67 -1.82 9.63 -14.99
CA GLY A 67 -2.66 10.75 -14.60
C GLY A 67 -2.45 11.13 -13.14
N PHE A 68 -2.46 12.43 -12.86
CA PHE A 68 -2.37 12.94 -11.50
C PHE A 68 -3.21 14.19 -11.29
N ALA A 69 -3.57 14.44 -10.03
CA ALA A 69 -4.14 15.70 -9.60
C ALA A 69 -3.10 16.53 -8.83
N LYS A 70 -3.18 17.85 -8.98
CA LYS A 70 -2.40 18.85 -8.25
C LYS A 70 -3.33 19.76 -7.47
N LEU A 71 -3.01 19.94 -6.18
CA LEU A 71 -3.53 21.01 -5.34
C LEU A 71 -2.42 22.05 -5.16
N SER A 72 -2.60 23.24 -5.75
CA SER A 72 -1.58 24.29 -5.70
C SER A 72 -1.40 24.85 -4.28
N ALA A 73 -0.17 25.22 -3.95
CA ALA A 73 0.15 25.94 -2.73
C ALA A 73 -0.70 27.22 -2.60
N ARG A 74 -1.29 27.46 -1.42
CA ARG A 74 -2.09 28.67 -1.18
C ARG A 74 -1.26 29.95 -1.17
N GLU A 75 0.05 29.86 -0.86
CA GLU A 75 0.99 30.98 -0.89
C GLU A 75 2.16 30.73 -1.86
N PRO A 76 1.97 30.94 -3.18
CA PRO A 76 2.99 30.62 -4.19
C PRO A 76 4.35 31.30 -3.97
N SER A 77 4.38 32.48 -3.35
CA SER A 77 5.63 33.21 -3.04
C SER A 77 6.45 32.56 -1.92
N ARG A 78 5.84 31.70 -1.11
CA ARG A 78 6.49 30.93 -0.03
C ARG A 78 6.60 29.44 -0.35
N ARG A 79 6.24 29.02 -1.56
CA ARG A 79 6.27 27.61 -2.00
C ARG A 79 7.65 26.98 -1.79
N ILE A 80 7.68 25.81 -1.16
CA ILE A 80 8.86 24.97 -0.94
C ILE A 80 9.10 24.05 -2.14
N GLY A 81 8.05 23.43 -2.69
CA GLY A 81 8.18 22.46 -3.78
C GLY A 81 6.92 21.64 -4.02
N ASN A 82 7.06 20.61 -4.85
CA ASN A 82 6.08 19.56 -5.05
C ASN A 82 6.16 18.54 -3.91
N LEU A 83 5.00 18.21 -3.33
CA LEU A 83 4.82 17.17 -2.32
C LEU A 83 4.00 16.03 -2.92
N PHE A 84 4.64 14.95 -3.29
CA PHE A 84 3.99 13.74 -3.74
C PHE A 84 3.43 12.97 -2.55
N VAL A 85 2.14 12.66 -2.63
CA VAL A 85 1.43 11.90 -1.59
C VAL A 85 0.90 10.62 -2.22
N ASN A 86 1.28 9.48 -1.65
CA ASN A 86 0.74 8.19 -2.02
C ASN A 86 -0.03 7.58 -0.83
N PRO A 87 -1.34 7.29 -0.99
CA PRO A 87 -2.19 6.76 0.09
C PRO A 87 -1.96 5.27 0.39
N GLY A 88 -1.16 4.55 -0.40
CA GLY A 88 -0.96 3.13 -0.24
C GLY A 88 -2.07 2.28 -0.87
N GLY A 89 -2.54 1.28 -0.14
CA GLY A 89 -3.37 0.19 -0.67
C GLY A 89 -2.53 -1.09 -0.78
N PRO A 90 -1.87 -1.41 -1.92
CA PRO A 90 -1.76 -0.64 -3.17
C PRO A 90 -3.09 -0.45 -3.91
N GLY A 91 -3.07 0.35 -4.97
CA GLY A 91 -4.23 0.54 -5.85
C GLY A 91 -5.07 1.78 -5.54
N ASN A 92 -4.95 2.38 -4.36
CA ASN A 92 -5.69 3.60 -4.05
C ASN A 92 -5.25 4.77 -4.96
N GLN A 93 -6.24 5.54 -5.43
CA GLN A 93 -6.01 6.69 -6.31
C GLN A 93 -5.41 7.86 -5.50
N GLY A 94 -4.18 8.27 -5.80
CA GLY A 94 -3.58 9.48 -5.23
C GLY A 94 -4.41 10.74 -5.54
N SER A 95 -4.98 10.82 -6.74
CA SER A 95 -5.89 11.90 -7.16
C SER A 95 -7.19 11.91 -6.36
N GLY A 96 -7.73 10.73 -6.06
CA GLY A 96 -8.92 10.52 -5.23
C GLY A 96 -8.67 10.93 -3.78
N SER A 97 -7.58 10.47 -3.17
CA SER A 97 -7.19 10.87 -1.82
C SER A 97 -6.91 12.37 -1.70
N LEU A 98 -6.31 12.98 -2.73
CA LEU A 98 -6.10 14.43 -2.76
C LEU A 98 -7.42 15.20 -2.90
N SER A 99 -8.40 14.67 -3.63
CA SER A 99 -9.76 15.22 -3.71
C SER A 99 -10.45 15.22 -2.34
N VAL A 100 -10.31 14.14 -1.56
CA VAL A 100 -10.79 14.09 -0.16
C VAL A 100 -10.07 15.12 0.71
N THR A 101 -8.75 15.23 0.58
CA THR A 101 -7.94 16.24 1.29
C THR A 101 -8.41 17.66 0.97
N ALA A 102 -8.65 17.97 -0.29
CA ALA A 102 -9.15 19.29 -0.71
C ALA A 102 -10.58 19.57 -0.20
N ARG A 103 -11.41 18.54 0.05
CA ARG A 103 -12.73 18.68 0.70
C ARG A 103 -12.64 18.81 2.22
N THR A 104 -11.56 18.30 2.81
CA THR A 104 -11.33 18.26 4.27
C THR A 104 -9.96 18.84 4.65
N PRO A 105 -9.62 20.06 4.20
CA PRO A 105 -8.27 20.62 4.36
C PRO A 105 -7.87 20.77 5.84
N GLN A 106 -8.84 20.82 6.75
CA GLN A 106 -8.62 20.85 8.18
C GLN A 106 -7.97 19.59 8.75
N ARG A 107 -7.82 18.48 8.00
CA ARG A 107 -7.10 17.27 8.43
C ARG A 107 -5.58 17.40 8.34
N LEU A 108 -5.08 18.42 7.65
CA LEU A 108 -3.65 18.73 7.55
C LEU A 108 -3.33 20.01 8.32
N ASP A 109 -2.06 20.15 8.67
CA ASP A 109 -1.54 21.45 9.09
C ASP A 109 -1.69 22.46 7.92
N PRO A 110 -2.27 23.65 8.16
CA PRO A 110 -2.45 24.64 7.11
C PRO A 110 -1.14 25.05 6.43
N GLU A 111 0.00 25.06 7.12
CA GLU A 111 1.29 25.41 6.51
C GLU A 111 1.71 24.38 5.45
N ILE A 112 1.30 23.11 5.52
CA ILE A 112 1.57 22.16 4.42
C ILE A 112 0.87 22.65 3.14
N LEU A 113 -0.39 23.04 3.25
CA LEU A 113 -1.20 23.51 2.13
C LEU A 113 -0.79 24.91 1.64
N ASP A 114 -0.19 25.73 2.52
CA ASP A 114 0.32 27.06 2.14
C ASP A 114 1.64 26.95 1.37
N ARG A 115 2.43 25.90 1.62
CA ARG A 115 3.85 25.83 1.21
C ARG A 115 4.14 24.78 0.15
N PHE A 116 3.25 23.83 -0.13
CA PHE A 116 3.49 22.79 -1.13
C PHE A 116 2.44 22.78 -2.23
N ASP A 117 2.90 22.52 -3.45
CA ASP A 117 2.04 21.96 -4.49
C ASP A 117 1.89 20.46 -4.18
N ILE A 118 0.71 20.03 -3.75
CA ILE A 118 0.48 18.62 -3.40
C ILE A 118 0.09 17.85 -4.66
N ILE A 119 0.81 16.78 -4.96
CA ILE A 119 0.65 15.94 -6.14
C ILE A 119 0.11 14.58 -5.70
N GLY A 120 -1.11 14.26 -6.14
CA GLY A 120 -1.71 12.95 -6.02
C GLY A 120 -1.58 12.22 -7.35
N LEU A 121 -0.47 11.51 -7.54
CA LEU A 121 -0.25 10.67 -8.72
C LEU A 121 -0.98 9.34 -8.53
N ASP A 122 -1.81 8.98 -9.51
CA ASP A 122 -2.35 7.63 -9.57
C ASP A 122 -1.27 6.72 -10.18
N PRO A 123 -0.81 5.66 -9.48
CA PRO A 123 0.17 4.75 -10.05
C PRO A 123 -0.31 4.15 -11.39
N ARG A 124 0.61 3.61 -12.19
CA ARG A 124 0.23 2.81 -13.37
C ARG A 124 -0.85 1.79 -13.01
N GLY A 125 -1.88 1.67 -13.85
CA GLY A 125 -3.00 0.77 -13.58
C GLY A 125 -4.05 1.28 -12.61
N VAL A 126 -3.95 2.52 -12.11
CA VAL A 126 -4.88 3.09 -11.13
C VAL A 126 -5.53 4.38 -11.64
N GLY A 127 -6.82 4.55 -11.38
CA GLY A 127 -7.53 5.84 -11.44
C GLY A 127 -7.42 6.58 -12.78
N LEU A 128 -6.82 7.77 -12.75
CA LEU A 128 -6.60 8.62 -13.92
C LEU A 128 -5.48 8.13 -14.84
N SER A 129 -4.60 7.26 -14.35
CA SER A 129 -3.61 6.56 -15.19
C SER A 129 -4.31 5.49 -16.02
N THR A 130 -3.65 4.95 -17.05
CA THR A 130 -4.16 3.79 -17.82
C THR A 130 -4.52 2.68 -16.84
N PRO A 131 -5.83 2.41 -16.58
CA PRO A 131 -6.24 1.65 -15.40
C PRO A 131 -6.33 0.16 -15.70
N VAL A 132 -6.07 -0.67 -14.69
CA VAL A 132 -6.39 -2.11 -14.76
C VAL A 132 -7.90 -2.25 -14.77
N GLN A 133 -8.38 -3.10 -15.67
CA GLN A 133 -9.79 -3.46 -15.80
C GLN A 133 -9.93 -4.97 -15.79
N CYS A 134 -10.91 -5.46 -15.03
CA CYS A 134 -11.32 -6.86 -14.98
C CYS A 134 -12.83 -6.96 -15.20
N ASP A 135 -13.34 -8.16 -15.44
CA ASP A 135 -14.78 -8.41 -15.40
C ASP A 135 -15.27 -8.34 -13.96
N LYS A 136 -16.18 -7.40 -13.69
CA LYS A 136 -16.71 -7.14 -12.35
C LYS A 136 -17.44 -8.35 -11.77
N ASP A 137 -18.09 -9.17 -12.58
CA ASP A 137 -18.88 -10.30 -12.10
C ASP A 137 -17.95 -11.46 -11.72
N VAL A 138 -16.85 -11.64 -12.47
CA VAL A 138 -15.76 -12.54 -12.08
C VAL A 138 -15.11 -12.08 -10.78
N PHE A 139 -14.80 -10.78 -10.64
CA PHE A 139 -14.19 -10.23 -9.42
C PHE A 139 -15.13 -10.31 -8.21
N ASN A 140 -16.43 -10.04 -8.40
CA ASN A 140 -17.42 -10.05 -7.33
C ASN A 140 -17.80 -11.46 -6.87
N LYS A 141 -17.41 -12.51 -7.61
CA LYS A 141 -17.63 -13.88 -7.16
C LYS A 141 -16.78 -14.14 -5.92
N ARG A 142 -17.41 -14.59 -4.83
CA ARG A 142 -16.67 -15.03 -3.63
C ARG A 142 -15.72 -16.17 -3.98
N VAL A 143 -14.46 -15.97 -3.63
CA VAL A 143 -13.42 -17.00 -3.59
C VAL A 143 -13.03 -17.18 -2.14
N LYS A 144 -12.93 -18.43 -1.69
CA LYS A 144 -12.53 -18.78 -0.33
C LYS A 144 -11.01 -18.89 -0.28
N TYR A 145 -10.33 -18.08 0.52
CA TYR A 145 -8.87 -18.10 0.66
C TYR A 145 -8.41 -18.86 1.90
N PHE A 146 -9.24 -18.90 2.95
CA PHE A 146 -8.99 -19.70 4.15
C PHE A 146 -9.54 -21.14 3.96
N ILE A 147 -8.92 -21.83 3.00
CA ILE A 147 -9.30 -23.17 2.56
C ILE A 147 -9.11 -24.23 3.65
N LYS A 148 -9.97 -25.25 3.67
CA LYS A 148 -10.01 -26.36 4.64
C LYS A 148 -9.83 -27.74 3.96
N SER A 149 -9.82 -27.79 2.64
CA SER A 149 -9.67 -29.04 1.87
C SER A 149 -8.95 -28.83 0.54
N GLN A 150 -8.51 -29.93 -0.07
CA GLN A 150 -7.92 -29.93 -1.42
C GLN A 150 -8.94 -29.52 -2.50
N GLU A 151 -10.23 -29.76 -2.28
CA GLU A 151 -11.30 -29.32 -3.17
C GLU A 151 -11.44 -27.79 -3.15
N GLU A 152 -11.51 -27.20 -1.96
CA GLU A 152 -11.54 -25.73 -1.79
C GLU A 152 -10.26 -25.08 -2.37
N TYR A 153 -9.10 -25.72 -2.21
CA TYR A 153 -7.86 -25.28 -2.88
C TYR A 153 -8.02 -25.21 -4.40
N ASN A 154 -8.55 -26.28 -5.02
CA ASN A 154 -8.70 -26.35 -6.48
C ASN A 154 -9.70 -25.30 -6.98
N GLU A 155 -10.79 -25.07 -6.24
CA GLU A 155 -11.78 -24.03 -6.54
C GLU A 155 -11.17 -22.62 -6.44
N MET A 156 -10.39 -22.36 -5.39
CA MET A 156 -9.67 -21.10 -5.20
C MET A 156 -8.72 -20.83 -6.38
N VAL A 157 -7.88 -21.81 -6.75
CA VAL A 157 -6.95 -21.67 -7.89
C VAL A 157 -7.71 -21.43 -9.20
N ALA A 158 -8.83 -22.12 -9.42
CA ALA A 158 -9.66 -21.90 -10.61
C ALA A 158 -10.29 -20.50 -10.62
N GLY A 159 -10.76 -20.01 -9.47
CA GLY A 159 -11.30 -18.66 -9.30
C GLY A 159 -10.25 -17.57 -9.58
N ASN A 160 -9.08 -17.70 -8.97
CA ASN A 160 -7.96 -16.78 -9.16
C ASN A 160 -7.49 -16.74 -10.62
N LYS A 161 -7.40 -17.91 -11.26
CA LYS A 161 -7.05 -18.01 -12.68
C LYS A 161 -8.10 -17.35 -13.58
N ALA A 162 -9.39 -17.56 -13.31
CA ALA A 162 -10.47 -16.91 -14.05
C ALA A 162 -10.41 -15.39 -13.90
N LEU A 163 -10.11 -14.89 -12.69
CA LEU A 163 -9.91 -13.47 -12.46
C LEU A 163 -8.71 -12.94 -13.25
N TRP A 164 -7.56 -13.62 -13.20
CA TRP A 164 -6.37 -13.27 -13.99
C TRP A 164 -6.68 -13.17 -15.49
N GLU A 165 -7.31 -14.19 -16.07
CA GLU A 165 -7.63 -14.24 -17.50
C GLU A 165 -8.59 -13.12 -17.90
N SER A 166 -9.56 -12.83 -17.05
CA SER A 166 -10.50 -11.72 -17.20
C SER A 166 -9.80 -10.36 -17.18
N CYS A 167 -8.91 -10.13 -16.22
CA CYS A 167 -8.11 -8.91 -16.14
C CYS A 167 -7.20 -8.79 -17.38
N LEU A 168 -6.53 -9.87 -17.78
CA LEU A 168 -5.61 -9.87 -18.93
C LEU A 168 -6.36 -9.55 -20.23
N ALA A 169 -7.55 -10.11 -20.43
CA ALA A 169 -8.37 -9.85 -21.61
C ALA A 169 -8.82 -8.38 -21.71
N LYS A 170 -9.08 -7.72 -20.57
CA LYS A 170 -9.58 -6.33 -20.53
C LYS A 170 -8.47 -5.28 -20.41
N THR A 171 -7.33 -5.64 -19.82
CA THR A 171 -6.21 -4.72 -19.56
C THR A 171 -5.07 -4.87 -20.56
N GLY A 172 -4.79 -6.10 -21.02
CA GLY A 172 -3.65 -6.39 -21.88
C GLY A 172 -2.31 -6.36 -21.15
N ARG A 173 -1.25 -5.95 -21.86
CA ARG A 173 0.14 -6.13 -21.44
C ARG A 173 0.53 -5.38 -20.17
N LEU A 174 -0.22 -4.33 -19.79
CA LEU A 174 0.02 -3.59 -18.55
C LEU A 174 0.12 -4.49 -17.32
N LEU A 175 -0.64 -5.59 -17.27
CA LEU A 175 -0.62 -6.52 -16.14
C LEU A 175 0.73 -7.17 -15.85
N TYR A 176 1.69 -7.14 -16.77
CA TYR A 176 3.03 -7.71 -16.56
C TYR A 176 4.06 -6.69 -16.04
N PHE A 177 3.65 -5.43 -15.81
CA PHE A 177 4.54 -4.32 -15.46
C PHE A 177 3.96 -3.47 -14.32
N MET A 178 3.25 -4.09 -13.37
CA MET A 178 2.54 -3.40 -12.28
C MET A 178 3.36 -3.30 -10.99
N ASP A 179 4.58 -3.84 -10.94
CA ASP A 179 5.42 -3.80 -9.74
C ASP A 179 5.77 -2.38 -9.25
N THR A 180 6.13 -2.32 -7.97
CA THR A 180 6.55 -1.08 -7.29
C THR A 180 7.72 -0.39 -8.00
N VAL A 181 8.70 -1.14 -8.53
CA VAL A 181 9.90 -0.55 -9.16
C VAL A 181 9.52 0.27 -10.38
N ASN A 182 8.63 -0.29 -11.20
CA ASN A 182 8.04 0.41 -12.35
C ASN A 182 7.23 1.65 -11.92
N ALA A 183 6.44 1.55 -10.85
CA ALA A 183 5.73 2.70 -10.29
C ALA A 183 6.67 3.79 -9.69
N ALA A 184 7.82 3.43 -9.14
CA ALA A 184 8.82 4.39 -8.65
C ALA A 184 9.47 5.16 -9.81
N LYS A 185 9.78 4.49 -10.93
CA LYS A 185 10.26 5.13 -12.17
C LYS A 185 9.23 6.08 -12.77
N ASP A 186 7.94 5.75 -12.66
CA ASP A 186 6.84 6.64 -13.06
C ASP A 186 6.81 7.93 -12.24
N HIS A 187 6.99 7.84 -10.91
CA HIS A 187 7.07 9.02 -10.05
C HIS A 187 8.26 9.91 -10.43
N GLU A 188 9.40 9.32 -10.80
CA GLU A 188 10.55 10.09 -11.29
C GLU A 188 10.25 10.80 -12.62
N ALA A 189 9.58 10.13 -13.55
CA ALA A 189 9.19 10.73 -14.82
C ALA A 189 8.27 11.95 -14.61
N VAL A 190 7.30 11.83 -13.68
CA VAL A 190 6.40 12.93 -13.32
C VAL A 190 7.17 14.06 -12.62
N ARG A 191 8.11 13.77 -11.72
CA ARG A 191 8.97 14.78 -11.08
C ARG A 191 9.77 15.57 -12.11
N LEU A 192 10.40 14.89 -13.06
CA LEU A 192 11.15 15.52 -14.15
C LEU A 192 10.24 16.41 -15.02
N ALA A 193 9.06 15.91 -15.37
CA ALA A 193 8.10 16.66 -16.18
C ALA A 193 7.50 17.88 -15.45
N LEU A 194 7.46 17.85 -14.11
CA LEU A 194 7.10 18.99 -13.26
C LEU A 194 8.23 20.01 -13.04
N GLY A 195 9.32 19.91 -13.81
CA GLY A 195 10.45 20.84 -13.78
C GLY A 195 11.69 20.31 -13.06
N GLY A 196 11.67 19.06 -12.56
CA GLY A 196 12.87 18.37 -12.09
C GLY A 196 13.49 18.91 -10.80
N GLU A 197 12.75 19.71 -10.01
CA GLU A 197 13.15 20.04 -8.65
C GLU A 197 13.19 18.79 -7.76
N LYS A 198 13.96 18.83 -6.66
CA LYS A 198 13.93 17.75 -5.68
C LYS A 198 12.52 17.62 -5.10
N ALA A 199 11.96 16.42 -5.15
CA ALA A 199 10.61 16.15 -4.66
C ALA A 199 10.57 16.08 -3.13
N ASN A 200 9.38 16.25 -2.57
CA ASN A 200 9.06 15.89 -1.19
C ASN A 200 8.06 14.73 -1.25
N PHE A 201 8.21 13.72 -0.40
CA PHE A 201 7.41 12.49 -0.46
C PHE A 201 6.72 12.21 0.88
N VAL A 202 5.44 11.85 0.82
CA VAL A 202 4.69 11.28 1.94
C VAL A 202 4.05 9.98 1.47
N GLY A 203 4.58 8.86 1.94
CA GLY A 203 4.09 7.51 1.63
C GLY A 203 3.36 6.93 2.82
N PHE A 204 2.06 6.68 2.65
CA PHE A 204 1.25 6.00 3.66
C PHE A 204 1.14 4.53 3.35
N SER A 205 1.21 3.66 4.38
CA SER A 205 0.96 2.22 4.20
C SER A 205 1.88 1.63 3.11
N TYR A 206 1.35 0.91 2.11
CA TYR A 206 2.10 0.49 0.92
C TYR A 206 2.88 1.61 0.22
N GLY A 207 2.40 2.86 0.26
CA GLY A 207 3.11 4.03 -0.26
C GLY A 207 4.48 4.24 0.42
N SER A 208 4.67 3.74 1.65
CA SER A 208 5.96 3.71 2.32
C SER A 208 6.97 2.78 1.62
N GLN A 209 6.54 1.61 1.15
CA GLN A 209 7.37 0.72 0.33
C GLN A 209 7.71 1.38 -1.00
N LEU A 210 6.73 1.98 -1.67
CA LEU A 210 6.94 2.68 -2.93
C LEU A 210 8.04 3.75 -2.82
N TYR A 211 7.98 4.58 -1.77
CA TYR A 211 8.96 5.63 -1.60
C TYR A 211 10.29 5.16 -1.01
N ALA A 212 10.32 4.07 -0.23
CA ALA A 212 11.57 3.41 0.12
C ALA A 212 12.31 2.90 -1.14
N GLN A 213 11.61 2.27 -2.08
CA GLN A 213 12.20 1.82 -3.34
C GLN A 213 12.57 2.99 -4.26
N TYR A 214 11.77 4.07 -4.28
CA TYR A 214 12.16 5.31 -4.96
C TYR A 214 13.48 5.86 -4.39
N ALA A 215 13.66 5.86 -3.06
CA ALA A 215 14.88 6.35 -2.43
C ALA A 215 16.12 5.53 -2.84
N GLU A 216 15.98 4.22 -3.00
CA GLU A 216 17.05 3.36 -3.50
C GLU A 216 17.40 3.65 -4.97
N LEU A 217 16.39 3.84 -5.83
CA LEU A 217 16.61 4.10 -7.26
C LEU A 217 17.14 5.51 -7.53
N TYR A 218 16.71 6.50 -6.74
CA TYR A 218 16.93 7.92 -6.97
C TYR A 218 17.35 8.65 -5.67
N PRO A 219 18.48 8.26 -5.05
CA PRO A 219 18.84 8.70 -3.70
C PRO A 219 19.04 10.21 -3.54
N ASP A 220 19.34 10.91 -4.65
CA ASP A 220 19.62 12.34 -4.66
C ASP A 220 18.43 13.22 -5.08
N ASN A 221 17.31 12.62 -5.52
CA ASN A 221 16.23 13.34 -6.20
C ASN A 221 15.11 13.85 -5.28
N PHE A 222 15.27 13.71 -3.96
CA PHE A 222 14.31 14.20 -2.99
C PHE A 222 14.95 15.07 -1.90
N ARG A 223 14.15 16.01 -1.40
CA ARG A 223 14.47 16.91 -0.29
C ARG A 223 14.01 16.34 1.05
N ALA A 224 12.82 15.77 1.08
CA ALA A 224 12.20 15.20 2.27
C ALA A 224 11.42 13.95 1.90
N MET A 225 11.50 12.93 2.74
CA MET A 225 10.71 11.70 2.63
C MET A 225 10.17 11.31 4.00
N LEU A 226 8.84 11.32 4.11
CA LEU A 226 8.07 10.85 5.26
C LEU A 226 7.39 9.53 4.88
N LEU A 227 7.64 8.50 5.65
CA LEU A 227 7.06 7.16 5.50
C LEU A 227 6.22 6.89 6.75
N ASP A 228 4.88 6.85 6.64
CA ASP A 228 3.95 6.81 7.78
C ASP A 228 3.03 5.58 7.69
N GLY A 229 3.16 4.66 8.64
CA GLY A 229 2.64 3.30 8.49
C GLY A 229 3.58 2.49 7.60
N ALA A 230 4.67 2.01 8.18
CA ALA A 230 5.83 1.49 7.48
C ALA A 230 5.67 0.02 7.06
N LEU A 231 5.88 -0.26 5.77
CA LEU A 231 5.87 -1.60 5.21
C LEU A 231 7.29 -2.05 4.86
N GLN A 232 7.74 -3.12 5.50
CA GLN A 232 9.05 -3.72 5.23
C GLN A 232 8.94 -4.83 4.16
N HIS A 233 9.42 -4.53 2.95
CA HIS A 233 9.32 -5.43 1.78
C HIS A 233 10.20 -6.69 1.86
N SER A 234 11.21 -6.72 2.74
CA SER A 234 12.24 -7.77 2.77
C SER A 234 11.85 -9.07 3.48
N GLN A 235 10.67 -9.10 4.10
CA GLN A 235 10.23 -10.22 4.92
C GLN A 235 9.71 -11.40 4.09
N GLY A 236 9.93 -12.62 4.58
CA GLY A 236 9.43 -13.86 3.95
C GLY A 236 7.93 -14.08 4.17
N GLU A 237 7.34 -14.97 3.37
CA GLU A 237 5.88 -15.21 3.32
C GLU A 237 5.27 -15.51 4.71
N THR A 238 5.79 -16.50 5.42
CA THR A 238 5.27 -16.89 6.75
C THR A 238 5.54 -15.80 7.80
N ALA A 239 6.66 -15.09 7.69
CA ALA A 239 6.99 -14.00 8.61
C ALA A 239 6.01 -12.84 8.47
N ASN A 240 5.63 -12.47 7.23
CA ASN A 240 4.63 -11.42 6.99
C ASN A 240 3.27 -11.78 7.59
N VAL A 241 2.79 -13.01 7.36
CA VAL A 241 1.54 -13.49 7.97
C VAL A 241 1.59 -13.36 9.50
N LEU A 242 2.69 -13.81 10.13
CA LEU A 242 2.83 -13.76 11.58
C LEU A 242 2.94 -12.32 12.12
N ILE A 243 3.74 -11.47 11.47
CA ILE A 243 3.97 -10.08 11.88
C ILE A 243 2.66 -9.28 11.81
N GLU A 244 1.94 -9.37 10.69
CA GLU A 244 0.66 -8.69 10.52
C GLU A 244 -0.38 -9.23 11.49
N ALA A 245 -0.53 -10.55 11.60
CA ALA A 245 -1.53 -11.17 12.48
C ALA A 245 -1.31 -10.80 13.95
N THR A 246 -0.05 -10.77 14.39
CA THR A 246 0.29 -10.38 15.77
C THR A 246 -0.05 -8.91 16.02
N SER A 247 0.13 -8.05 15.01
CA SER A 247 -0.17 -6.60 15.11
C SER A 247 -1.67 -6.35 15.11
N TYR A 248 -2.42 -7.09 14.29
CA TYR A 248 -3.88 -7.08 14.31
C TYR A 248 -4.40 -7.57 15.68
N GLU A 249 -3.95 -8.73 16.18
CA GLU A 249 -4.38 -9.24 17.48
C GLU A 249 -4.06 -8.26 18.63
N ALA A 250 -2.88 -7.65 18.62
CA ALA A 250 -2.50 -6.67 19.62
C ALA A 250 -3.41 -5.44 19.59
N THR A 251 -3.80 -4.97 18.40
CA THR A 251 -4.72 -3.84 18.23
C THR A 251 -6.14 -4.20 18.64
N LEU A 252 -6.58 -5.42 18.34
CA LEU A 252 -7.88 -5.96 18.76
C LEU A 252 -7.99 -5.98 20.30
N LYS A 253 -6.91 -6.36 20.99
CA LYS A 253 -6.83 -6.28 22.47
C LYS A 253 -6.89 -4.83 22.98
N GLN A 254 -6.33 -3.86 22.26
CA GLN A 254 -6.50 -2.43 22.61
C GLN A 254 -7.96 -1.98 22.42
N PHE A 255 -8.62 -2.44 21.37
CA PHE A 255 -10.04 -2.18 21.14
C PHE A 255 -10.92 -2.76 22.26
N PHE A 256 -10.66 -3.99 22.71
CA PHE A 256 -11.38 -4.57 23.85
C PHE A 256 -11.18 -3.76 25.14
N ALA A 257 -9.94 -3.36 25.42
CA ALA A 257 -9.62 -2.54 26.59
C ALA A 257 -10.30 -1.16 26.54
N TRP A 258 -10.31 -0.50 25.37
CA TRP A 258 -11.04 0.75 25.19
C TRP A 258 -12.54 0.58 25.41
N CYS A 259 -13.15 -0.43 24.77
CA CYS A 259 -14.59 -0.64 24.88
C CYS A 259 -15.04 -0.95 26.32
N ALA A 260 -14.21 -1.69 27.06
CA ALA A 260 -14.45 -1.95 28.48
C ALA A 260 -14.39 -0.67 29.35
N ALA A 261 -13.55 0.31 28.98
CA ALA A 261 -13.36 1.55 29.72
C ALA A 261 -14.31 2.68 29.30
N ASP A 262 -14.73 2.72 28.04
CA ASP A 262 -15.47 3.83 27.44
C ASP A 262 -16.96 3.55 27.39
N ALA A 263 -17.76 4.36 28.09
CA ALA A 263 -19.21 4.22 28.16
C ALA A 263 -19.93 4.47 26.82
N THR A 264 -19.24 5.03 25.82
CA THR A 264 -19.78 5.19 24.47
C THR A 264 -19.74 3.91 23.64
N CYS A 265 -19.00 2.88 24.08
CA CYS A 265 -18.96 1.61 23.40
C CYS A 265 -20.29 0.85 23.51
N ALA A 266 -20.81 0.34 22.39
CA ALA A 266 -22.06 -0.44 22.35
C ALA A 266 -21.99 -1.75 23.17
N LEU A 267 -20.78 -2.26 23.42
CA LEU A 267 -20.51 -3.45 24.22
C LEU A 267 -19.99 -3.11 25.63
N HIS A 268 -20.06 -1.84 26.06
CA HIS A 268 -19.62 -1.43 27.39
C HIS A 268 -20.36 -2.23 28.49
N GLY A 269 -19.62 -2.70 29.48
CA GLY A 269 -20.14 -3.55 30.56
C GLY A 269 -20.40 -5.02 30.17
N GLN A 270 -20.04 -5.43 28.94
CA GLN A 270 -20.08 -6.82 28.49
C GLN A 270 -18.65 -7.38 28.32
N ASP A 271 -18.55 -8.69 28.10
CA ASP A 271 -17.32 -9.33 27.67
C ASP A 271 -17.14 -9.14 26.15
N VAL A 272 -16.33 -8.14 25.79
CA VAL A 272 -16.11 -7.71 24.39
C VAL A 272 -15.36 -8.79 23.59
N GLU A 273 -14.43 -9.50 24.22
CA GLU A 273 -13.70 -10.60 23.59
C GLU A 273 -14.65 -11.77 23.29
N ALA A 274 -15.52 -12.14 24.24
CA ALA A 274 -16.53 -13.15 24.01
C ALA A 274 -17.53 -12.74 22.92
N ALA A 275 -17.91 -11.46 22.84
CA ALA A 275 -18.77 -10.95 21.77
C ALA A 275 -18.10 -11.05 20.39
N PHE A 276 -16.82 -10.72 20.29
CA PHE A 276 -16.02 -10.92 19.08
C PHE A 276 -15.99 -12.41 18.68
N LEU A 277 -15.64 -13.31 19.60
CA LEU A 277 -15.57 -14.75 19.32
C LEU A 277 -16.93 -15.32 18.91
N ALA A 278 -18.03 -14.83 19.48
CA ALA A 278 -19.38 -15.23 19.10
C ALA A 278 -19.74 -14.76 17.68
N ALA A 279 -19.34 -13.55 17.29
CA ALA A 279 -19.54 -13.04 15.93
C ALA A 279 -18.78 -13.89 14.90
N ILE A 280 -17.51 -14.21 15.18
CA ILE A 280 -16.69 -15.10 14.34
C ILE A 280 -17.30 -16.50 14.26
N ALA A 281 -17.69 -17.10 15.39
CA ALA A 281 -18.27 -18.43 15.41
C ALA A 281 -19.54 -18.52 14.55
N ARG A 282 -20.40 -17.49 14.61
CA ARG A 282 -21.58 -17.39 13.76
C ARG A 282 -21.22 -17.35 12.27
N ALA A 283 -20.21 -16.57 11.89
CA ALA A 283 -19.78 -16.48 10.49
C ALA A 283 -19.09 -17.77 9.99
N ASN A 284 -18.46 -18.54 10.88
CA ASN A 284 -17.90 -19.86 10.56
C ASN A 284 -18.99 -20.94 10.34
N ASP A 285 -20.15 -20.83 10.99
CA ASP A 285 -21.30 -21.73 10.74
C ASP A 285 -21.99 -21.45 9.38
N GLY A 286 -21.78 -20.26 8.83
CA GLY A 286 -22.23 -19.84 7.50
C GLY A 286 -22.24 -18.31 7.37
N PRO A 287 -22.32 -17.75 6.14
CA PRO A 287 -22.38 -16.30 5.95
C PRO A 287 -23.50 -15.67 6.77
N VAL A 288 -23.18 -14.61 7.52
CA VAL A 288 -24.13 -13.91 8.38
C VAL A 288 -24.97 -12.96 7.52
N PRO A 289 -26.31 -12.94 7.63
CA PRO A 289 -27.13 -12.00 6.87
C PRO A 289 -26.76 -10.54 7.13
N ALA A 290 -26.89 -9.72 6.09
CA ALA A 290 -26.74 -8.27 6.13
C ALA A 290 -28.04 -7.61 5.62
N PRO A 291 -29.13 -7.61 6.42
CA PRO A 291 -30.45 -7.12 5.99
C PRO A 291 -30.51 -5.62 5.67
N GLY A 292 -29.55 -4.82 6.13
CA GLY A 292 -29.38 -3.42 5.72
C GLY A 292 -28.76 -3.22 4.33
N CYS A 293 -28.39 -4.30 3.64
CA CYS A 293 -27.77 -4.28 2.32
C CYS A 293 -28.72 -4.71 1.20
N ASP A 294 -28.50 -4.16 0.00
CA ASP A 294 -29.36 -4.33 -1.18
C ASP A 294 -28.73 -5.20 -2.29
N GLY A 295 -27.52 -5.71 -2.08
CA GLY A 295 -26.76 -6.47 -3.07
C GLY A 295 -26.09 -5.62 -4.15
N ILE A 296 -26.28 -4.30 -4.12
CA ILE A 296 -25.72 -3.33 -5.07
C ILE A 296 -24.66 -2.48 -4.37
N ALA A 297 -25.05 -1.77 -3.31
CA ALA A 297 -24.17 -0.93 -2.50
C ALA A 297 -23.34 -1.74 -1.50
N CYS A 298 -23.87 -2.87 -1.03
CA CYS A 298 -23.16 -3.83 -0.18
C CYS A 298 -23.75 -5.23 -0.35
N ARG A 299 -22.97 -6.28 -0.03
CA ARG A 299 -23.41 -7.68 -0.09
C ARG A 299 -24.51 -7.96 0.94
N THR A 300 -25.44 -8.85 0.61
CA THR A 300 -26.59 -9.20 1.45
C THR A 300 -26.26 -10.17 2.59
N ASP A 301 -25.00 -10.58 2.68
CA ASP A 301 -24.43 -11.44 3.72
C ASP A 301 -22.91 -11.19 3.84
N VAL A 302 -22.30 -11.67 4.92
CA VAL A 302 -20.87 -11.51 5.24
C VAL A 302 -20.26 -12.85 5.63
N SER A 303 -19.22 -13.30 4.93
CA SER A 303 -18.48 -14.53 5.25
C SER A 303 -17.54 -14.33 6.45
N GLU A 304 -17.01 -15.44 7.00
CA GLU A 304 -15.98 -15.39 8.06
C GLU A 304 -14.75 -14.55 7.64
N GLU A 305 -14.24 -14.77 6.42
CA GLU A 305 -13.07 -14.05 5.89
C GLU A 305 -13.37 -12.54 5.73
N GLU A 306 -14.53 -12.20 5.17
CA GLU A 306 -14.99 -10.81 5.04
C GLU A 306 -15.11 -10.15 6.42
N LEU A 307 -15.64 -10.87 7.42
CA LEU A 307 -15.79 -10.35 8.77
C LEU A 307 -14.43 -10.03 9.42
N TYR A 308 -13.45 -10.93 9.33
CA TYR A 308 -12.10 -10.67 9.87
C TYR A 308 -11.45 -9.45 9.22
N LEU A 309 -11.51 -9.33 7.89
CA LEU A 309 -10.92 -8.20 7.18
C LEU A 309 -11.65 -6.88 7.45
N SER A 310 -12.99 -6.90 7.48
CA SER A 310 -13.78 -5.71 7.79
C SER A 310 -13.54 -5.22 9.21
N ILE A 311 -13.34 -6.13 10.18
CA ILE A 311 -12.93 -5.74 11.54
C ILE A 311 -11.51 -5.16 11.52
N GLN A 312 -10.55 -5.76 10.78
CA GLN A 312 -9.18 -5.25 10.69
C GLN A 312 -9.16 -3.81 10.16
N GLY A 313 -9.86 -3.55 9.06
CA GLY A 313 -10.00 -2.22 8.47
C GLY A 313 -10.68 -1.24 9.44
N GLY A 314 -11.72 -1.68 10.16
CA GLY A 314 -12.39 -0.85 11.18
C GLY A 314 -11.51 -0.53 12.40
N LEU A 315 -10.41 -1.25 12.61
CA LEU A 315 -9.44 -0.95 13.67
C LEU A 315 -8.35 0.03 13.25
N GLU A 316 -8.19 0.31 11.95
CA GLU A 316 -7.18 1.24 11.43
C GLU A 316 -7.37 2.67 11.96
N HIS A 317 -8.60 3.07 12.29
CA HIS A 317 -8.85 4.38 12.86
C HIS A 317 -9.68 4.25 14.14
N THR A 318 -9.16 4.79 15.25
CA THR A 318 -9.85 4.74 16.55
C THR A 318 -11.20 5.46 16.54
N SER A 319 -11.43 6.36 15.57
CA SER A 319 -12.75 6.98 15.35
C SER A 319 -13.82 5.99 14.90
N ASP A 320 -13.42 4.85 14.34
CA ASP A 320 -14.30 3.85 13.74
C ASP A 320 -14.61 2.71 14.71
N TRP A 321 -13.87 2.63 15.83
CA TRP A 321 -14.07 1.65 16.89
C TRP A 321 -15.51 1.59 17.44
N PRO A 322 -16.23 2.72 17.66
CA PRO A 322 -17.65 2.66 18.02
C PRO A 322 -18.50 1.88 16.99
N ALA A 323 -18.22 2.02 15.69
CA ALA A 323 -18.92 1.28 14.65
C ALA A 323 -18.57 -0.21 14.67
N VAL A 324 -17.29 -0.56 14.90
CA VAL A 324 -16.87 -1.96 15.09
C VAL A 324 -17.60 -2.60 16.28
N ALA A 325 -17.67 -1.90 17.42
CA ALA A 325 -18.39 -2.40 18.60
C ALA A 325 -19.88 -2.62 18.33
N GLN A 326 -20.52 -1.68 17.63
CA GLN A 326 -21.91 -1.81 17.21
C GLN A 326 -22.10 -3.00 16.26
N GLY A 327 -21.22 -3.14 15.27
CA GLY A 327 -21.23 -4.26 14.32
C GLY A 327 -21.11 -5.62 15.00
N LEU A 328 -20.22 -5.75 16.00
CA LEU A 328 -20.09 -6.99 16.79
C LEU A 328 -21.38 -7.29 17.57
N ALA A 329 -21.98 -6.27 18.20
CA ALA A 329 -23.23 -6.41 18.95
C ALA A 329 -24.41 -6.84 18.05
N ASP A 330 -24.45 -6.35 16.81
CA ASP A 330 -25.51 -6.66 15.85
C ASP A 330 -25.27 -8.01 15.17
N THR A 331 -24.02 -8.36 14.88
CA THR A 331 -23.64 -9.67 14.31
C THR A 331 -24.01 -10.80 15.27
N ALA A 332 -23.84 -10.59 16.58
CA ALA A 332 -24.30 -11.55 17.60
C ALA A 332 -25.82 -11.84 17.51
N LYS A 333 -26.61 -10.86 17.07
CA LYS A 333 -28.07 -10.95 16.84
C LYS A 333 -28.43 -11.41 15.42
N GLY A 334 -27.45 -11.65 14.55
CA GLY A 334 -27.64 -12.14 13.18
C GLY A 334 -27.66 -11.06 12.10
N ASP A 335 -27.17 -9.85 12.37
CA ASP A 335 -27.04 -8.76 11.41
C ASP A 335 -25.58 -8.30 11.28
N ALA A 336 -24.95 -8.64 10.16
CA ALA A 336 -23.58 -8.26 9.84
C ALA A 336 -23.49 -7.06 8.87
N SER A 337 -24.56 -6.28 8.68
CA SER A 337 -24.59 -5.19 7.69
C SER A 337 -23.46 -4.17 7.83
N ILE A 338 -23.02 -3.88 9.06
CA ILE A 338 -21.89 -2.96 9.31
C ILE A 338 -20.58 -3.48 8.70
N PHE A 339 -20.40 -4.80 8.60
CA PHE A 339 -19.19 -5.43 8.08
C PHE A 339 -19.29 -5.85 6.61
N SER A 340 -20.39 -5.52 5.93
CA SER A 340 -20.59 -5.88 4.53
C SER A 340 -19.75 -5.02 3.60
N ILE A 341 -19.20 -5.65 2.55
CA ILE A 341 -18.35 -5.01 1.56
C ILE A 341 -19.14 -4.58 0.32
N THR A 342 -18.68 -3.51 -0.34
CA THR A 342 -19.27 -3.01 -1.59
C THR A 342 -18.79 -3.81 -2.80
N PRO A 343 -19.69 -4.43 -3.59
CA PRO A 343 -19.35 -5.04 -4.86
C PRO A 343 -18.84 -4.03 -5.90
N ARG A 344 -17.97 -4.47 -6.80
CA ARG A 344 -17.49 -3.68 -7.93
C ARG A 344 -18.59 -3.48 -8.97
N THR A 345 -18.70 -2.26 -9.48
CA THR A 345 -19.83 -1.84 -10.32
C THR A 345 -19.50 -1.80 -11.81
N GLY A 346 -18.21 -1.93 -12.16
CA GLY A 346 -17.66 -1.70 -13.50
C GLY A 346 -17.18 -0.26 -13.71
N ASP A 347 -17.10 0.56 -12.67
CA ASP A 347 -16.57 1.91 -12.77
C ASP A 347 -15.05 1.86 -12.91
N VAL A 348 -14.55 2.35 -14.03
CA VAL A 348 -13.12 2.25 -14.39
C VAL A 348 -12.22 3.01 -13.40
N PHE A 349 -12.67 4.15 -12.89
CA PHE A 349 -11.85 4.95 -11.98
C PHE A 349 -11.84 4.30 -10.59
N TYR A 350 -13.02 4.05 -10.02
CA TYR A 350 -13.15 3.58 -8.64
C TYR A 350 -12.79 2.11 -8.47
N ASP A 351 -13.13 1.22 -9.42
CA ASP A 351 -12.85 -0.22 -9.26
C ASP A 351 -11.40 -0.62 -9.62
N SER A 352 -10.66 0.29 -10.26
CA SER A 352 -9.24 0.04 -10.55
C SER A 352 -8.41 -0.16 -9.30
N ASP A 353 -8.87 0.30 -8.13
CA ASP A 353 -8.18 0.13 -6.84
C ASP A 353 -7.92 -1.36 -6.53
N ALA A 354 -8.97 -2.17 -6.54
CA ALA A 354 -8.90 -3.56 -6.15
C ALA A 354 -8.33 -4.44 -7.27
N TYR A 355 -8.53 -4.05 -8.53
CA TYR A 355 -7.90 -4.74 -9.65
C TYR A 355 -6.38 -4.53 -9.66
N ALA A 356 -5.95 -3.29 -9.44
CA ALA A 356 -4.54 -2.96 -9.31
C ALA A 356 -3.93 -3.58 -8.05
N TYR A 357 -4.66 -3.62 -6.92
CA TYR A 357 -4.21 -4.28 -5.69
C TYR A 357 -3.71 -5.72 -5.94
N HIS A 358 -4.52 -6.54 -6.63
CA HIS A 358 -4.12 -7.91 -6.98
C HIS A 358 -2.93 -7.92 -7.93
N ALA A 359 -2.95 -7.11 -8.98
CA ALA A 359 -1.91 -7.09 -10.00
C ALA A 359 -0.54 -6.67 -9.44
N VAL A 360 -0.52 -5.67 -8.57
CA VAL A 360 0.68 -5.13 -7.92
C VAL A 360 1.23 -6.15 -6.92
N LEU A 361 0.41 -6.61 -5.97
CA LEU A 361 0.91 -7.47 -4.91
C LEU A 361 1.45 -8.82 -5.43
N CYS A 362 0.84 -9.39 -6.48
CA CYS A 362 1.36 -10.63 -7.10
C CYS A 362 2.69 -10.47 -7.85
N GLN A 363 3.12 -9.23 -8.12
CA GLN A 363 4.41 -8.90 -8.73
C GLN A 363 5.47 -8.49 -7.71
N ASP A 364 5.04 -7.96 -6.56
CA ASP A 364 5.92 -7.44 -5.51
C ASP A 364 6.26 -8.47 -4.42
N TRP A 365 5.55 -9.58 -4.29
CA TRP A 365 5.87 -10.60 -3.27
C TRP A 365 6.21 -11.96 -3.85
N THR A 366 7.00 -12.75 -3.11
CA THR A 366 7.24 -14.14 -3.49
C THR A 366 5.94 -14.94 -3.48
N ARG A 367 5.91 -15.94 -4.35
CA ARG A 367 4.79 -16.88 -4.52
C ARG A 367 5.33 -18.31 -4.52
N GLN A 368 6.14 -18.62 -3.51
CA GLN A 368 6.75 -19.94 -3.32
C GLN A 368 5.74 -20.94 -2.74
N SER A 369 4.73 -20.44 -2.02
CA SER A 369 3.59 -21.24 -1.56
C SER A 369 2.63 -21.53 -2.72
N THR A 370 2.61 -22.78 -3.18
CA THR A 370 1.84 -23.17 -4.39
C THR A 370 1.04 -24.45 -4.20
N SER A 371 0.75 -24.84 -2.96
CA SER A 371 -0.01 -26.05 -2.65
C SER A 371 -0.96 -25.83 -1.48
N PHE A 372 -1.96 -26.72 -1.36
CA PHE A 372 -2.85 -26.76 -0.21
C PHE A 372 -2.08 -26.87 1.11
N VAL A 373 -1.03 -27.69 1.15
CA VAL A 373 -0.20 -27.90 2.35
C VAL A 373 0.54 -26.62 2.75
N ASP A 374 1.05 -25.83 1.80
CA ASP A 374 1.77 -24.58 2.10
C ASP A 374 0.85 -23.55 2.76
N LEU A 375 -0.40 -23.45 2.31
CA LEU A 375 -1.40 -22.56 2.91
C LEU A 375 -1.86 -23.08 4.28
N GLN A 376 -2.09 -24.38 4.43
CA GLN A 376 -2.42 -25.00 5.73
C GLN A 376 -1.32 -24.76 6.77
N GLN A 377 -0.04 -24.82 6.39
CA GLN A 377 1.06 -24.50 7.30
C GLN A 377 1.00 -23.05 7.80
N LYS A 378 0.64 -22.10 6.93
CA LYS A 378 0.49 -20.68 7.33
C LYS A 378 -0.71 -20.49 8.24
N GLN A 379 -1.84 -21.13 7.94
CA GLN A 379 -3.01 -21.13 8.82
C GLN A 379 -2.67 -21.70 10.20
N ALA A 380 -1.94 -22.81 10.27
CA ALA A 380 -1.53 -23.42 11.53
C ALA A 380 -0.60 -22.50 12.35
N VAL A 381 0.33 -21.80 11.70
CA VAL A 381 1.15 -20.77 12.36
C VAL A 381 0.26 -19.66 12.92
N GLY A 382 -0.68 -19.15 12.12
CA GLY A 382 -1.64 -18.14 12.57
C GLY A 382 -2.46 -18.60 13.78
N ASP A 383 -3.09 -19.76 13.70
CA ASP A 383 -3.93 -20.31 14.77
C ASP A 383 -3.17 -20.49 16.10
N VAL A 384 -1.91 -20.94 16.04
CA VAL A 384 -1.09 -21.16 17.24
C VAL A 384 -0.63 -19.86 17.89
N PHE A 385 -0.20 -18.87 17.09
CA PHE A 385 0.42 -17.65 17.63
C PHE A 385 -0.55 -16.49 17.83
N THR A 386 -1.68 -16.50 17.14
CA THR A 386 -2.68 -15.42 17.17
C THR A 386 -4.10 -15.98 17.30
N PRO A 387 -4.45 -16.59 18.44
CA PRO A 387 -5.69 -17.36 18.60
C PRO A 387 -6.98 -16.55 18.40
N LEU A 388 -6.95 -15.21 18.48
CA LEU A 388 -8.12 -14.37 18.19
C LEU A 388 -8.36 -14.21 16.69
N VAL A 389 -7.30 -14.01 15.91
CA VAL A 389 -7.41 -13.72 14.47
C VAL A 389 -7.02 -14.88 13.57
N LYS A 390 -6.43 -15.95 14.13
CA LYS A 390 -6.06 -17.22 13.48
C LYS A 390 -5.27 -17.07 12.17
N GLY A 391 -4.51 -15.98 12.03
CA GLY A 391 -3.75 -15.67 10.82
C GLY A 391 -4.55 -15.03 9.68
N HIS A 392 -5.84 -14.72 9.86
CA HIS A 392 -6.62 -13.93 8.89
C HIS A 392 -6.03 -12.52 8.78
N THR A 393 -5.35 -12.28 7.67
CA THR A 393 -4.55 -11.06 7.38
C THR A 393 -4.49 -10.81 5.89
N GLN A 394 -4.19 -9.57 5.50
CA GLN A 394 -3.93 -9.21 4.10
C GLN A 394 -2.71 -9.98 3.56
N SER A 395 -1.68 -10.19 4.38
CA SER A 395 -0.50 -11.00 4.05
C SER A 395 -0.84 -12.48 3.78
N TYR A 396 -1.80 -13.06 4.50
CA TYR A 396 -2.25 -14.42 4.22
C TYR A 396 -3.03 -14.47 2.89
N GLU A 397 -3.98 -13.55 2.71
CA GLU A 397 -4.77 -13.49 1.47
C GLU A 397 -3.89 -13.32 0.24
N LEU A 398 -2.86 -12.48 0.31
CA LEU A 398 -1.85 -12.31 -0.73
C LEU A 398 -1.27 -13.65 -1.20
N GLN A 399 -0.89 -14.51 -0.26
CA GLN A 399 -0.33 -15.83 -0.57
C GLN A 399 -1.35 -16.76 -1.21
N ALA A 400 -2.65 -16.56 -0.95
CA ALA A 400 -3.72 -17.38 -1.49
C ALA A 400 -4.20 -16.88 -2.87
N PHE A 401 -4.56 -15.60 -3.01
CA PHE A 401 -5.15 -15.06 -4.25
C PHE A 401 -4.17 -15.00 -5.41
N CYS A 402 -2.85 -14.95 -5.13
CA CYS A 402 -1.85 -14.96 -6.19
C CYS A 402 -1.58 -16.34 -6.79
N ILE A 403 -2.07 -17.43 -6.18
CA ILE A 403 -1.98 -18.78 -6.76
C ILE A 403 -2.95 -18.86 -7.94
N GLY A 404 -2.40 -18.95 -9.16
CA GLY A 404 -3.17 -18.89 -10.40
C GLY A 404 -3.03 -17.57 -11.17
N TRP A 405 -2.35 -16.56 -10.58
CA TRP A 405 -2.05 -15.30 -11.26
C TRP A 405 -0.88 -15.43 -12.24
N GLY A 406 -1.12 -15.13 -13.52
CA GLY A 406 -0.17 -15.46 -14.61
C GLY A 406 1.01 -14.51 -14.81
N ALA A 407 0.99 -13.28 -14.28
CA ALA A 407 2.15 -12.39 -14.33
C ALA A 407 3.29 -12.95 -13.46
N PRO A 408 4.58 -12.82 -13.85
CA PRO A 408 5.71 -13.25 -13.03
C PRO A 408 5.94 -12.32 -11.82
N VAL A 409 6.71 -12.76 -10.82
CA VAL A 409 7.20 -11.87 -9.76
C VAL A 409 8.36 -11.06 -10.34
N THR A 410 8.23 -9.74 -10.40
CA THR A 410 9.24 -8.83 -11.00
C THR A 410 9.96 -7.97 -9.98
N ASN A 411 9.43 -7.83 -8.76
CA ASN A 411 10.05 -7.11 -7.66
C ASN A 411 10.06 -7.98 -6.39
N PRO A 412 10.85 -9.07 -6.34
CA PRO A 412 10.84 -9.99 -5.20
C PRO A 412 11.34 -9.30 -3.90
N PRO A 413 10.82 -9.72 -2.73
CA PRO A 413 11.24 -9.29 -1.40
C PRO A 413 12.76 -9.25 -1.22
N ARG A 414 13.27 -8.08 -0.82
CA ARG A 414 14.67 -7.89 -0.41
C ARG A 414 14.82 -6.66 0.48
N PRO A 415 15.89 -6.58 1.29
CA PRO A 415 16.22 -5.33 1.97
C PRO A 415 16.37 -4.19 0.99
N VAL A 416 15.80 -3.03 1.33
CA VAL A 416 16.05 -1.79 0.61
C VAL A 416 17.49 -1.34 0.85
N LYS A 417 18.13 -0.76 -0.18
CA LYS A 417 19.50 -0.22 -0.08
C LYS A 417 19.50 1.26 -0.39
N TYR A 418 19.28 2.07 0.64
CA TYR A 418 19.43 3.52 0.51
C TYR A 418 20.89 3.91 0.74
N GLU A 419 21.52 4.61 -0.21
CA GLU A 419 22.90 5.10 -0.13
C GLU A 419 23.00 6.64 -0.14
N GLY A 420 21.86 7.34 -0.08
CA GLY A 420 21.80 8.80 -0.11
C GLY A 420 22.06 9.45 1.26
N THR A 421 22.23 10.77 1.24
CA THR A 421 22.53 11.57 2.44
C THR A 421 21.33 12.30 3.02
N THR A 422 20.16 12.23 2.38
CA THR A 422 18.95 12.89 2.87
C THR A 422 18.34 12.04 3.99
N PRO A 423 18.19 12.57 5.22
CA PRO A 423 17.53 11.82 6.28
C PRO A 423 16.08 11.51 5.94
N ILE A 424 15.62 10.31 6.23
CA ILE A 424 14.22 9.86 6.06
C ILE A 424 13.53 9.84 7.42
N LEU A 425 12.31 10.36 7.50
CA LEU A 425 11.46 10.24 8.69
C LEU A 425 10.51 9.06 8.51
N LEU A 426 10.64 8.06 9.37
CA LEU A 426 9.71 6.93 9.48
C LEU A 426 8.79 7.18 10.67
N THR A 427 7.48 7.00 10.52
CA THR A 427 6.51 7.12 11.60
C THR A 427 5.65 5.87 11.68
N ASN A 428 5.42 5.35 12.87
CA ASN A 428 4.50 4.24 13.07
C ASN A 428 3.84 4.31 14.45
N ALA A 429 2.58 3.89 14.53
CA ALA A 429 1.96 3.63 15.81
C ALA A 429 2.47 2.32 16.40
N LEU A 430 2.43 2.19 17.73
CA LEU A 430 2.77 0.92 18.40
C LEU A 430 1.75 -0.18 18.08
N TYR A 431 0.47 0.17 18.01
CA TYR A 431 -0.63 -0.75 17.72
C TYR A 431 -1.31 -0.37 16.40
N ASP A 432 -0.57 -0.51 15.31
CA ASP A 432 -1.07 -0.38 13.95
C ASP A 432 -1.51 -1.78 13.45
N PRO A 433 -2.79 -1.99 13.11
CA PRO A 433 -3.31 -3.30 12.72
C PRO A 433 -2.96 -3.70 11.27
N ALA A 434 -2.50 -2.76 10.45
CA ALA A 434 -2.18 -2.98 9.04
C ALA A 434 -0.68 -2.99 8.80
N THR A 435 0.06 -2.00 9.32
CA THR A 435 1.52 -1.91 9.18
C THR A 435 2.24 -1.99 10.52
N SER A 436 2.77 -3.17 10.81
CA SER A 436 3.38 -3.48 12.11
C SER A 436 4.51 -2.54 12.52
N TYR A 437 4.58 -2.22 13.81
CA TYR A 437 5.76 -1.57 14.39
C TYR A 437 7.06 -2.39 14.17
N VAL A 438 6.95 -3.73 14.07
CA VAL A 438 8.10 -4.60 13.74
C VAL A 438 8.65 -4.28 12.35
N TRP A 439 7.78 -4.06 11.36
CA TRP A 439 8.19 -3.62 10.03
C TRP A 439 8.82 -2.25 10.07
N ALA A 440 8.29 -1.31 10.87
CA ALA A 440 8.91 0.00 11.02
C ALA A 440 10.34 -0.09 11.57
N VAL A 441 10.57 -0.89 12.62
CA VAL A 441 11.91 -1.13 13.17
C VAL A 441 12.83 -1.82 12.16
N GLY A 442 12.30 -2.77 11.39
CA GLY A 442 13.05 -3.47 10.34
C GLY A 442 13.47 -2.55 9.20
N LEU A 443 12.52 -1.80 8.64
CA LEU A 443 12.79 -0.85 7.56
C LEU A 443 13.74 0.27 7.99
N ALA A 444 13.63 0.77 9.22
CA ALA A 444 14.58 1.75 9.76
C ALA A 444 16.03 1.22 9.83
N LYS A 445 16.24 -0.10 9.95
CA LYS A 445 17.57 -0.71 9.89
C LYS A 445 18.09 -0.87 8.46
N GLU A 446 17.20 -1.03 7.49
CA GLU A 446 17.56 -1.17 6.07
C GLU A 446 17.89 0.19 5.43
N LEU A 447 17.24 1.25 5.90
CA LEU A 447 17.48 2.62 5.45
C LEU A 447 18.58 3.28 6.32
N ASN A 448 19.80 3.39 5.79
CA ASN A 448 21.02 3.81 6.52
C ASN A 448 21.03 5.24 7.10
N ASN A 449 20.03 6.08 6.83
CA ASN A 449 19.93 7.46 7.29
C ASN A 449 18.47 7.80 7.65
N THR A 450 17.96 7.17 8.70
CA THR A 450 16.54 7.20 9.06
C THR A 450 16.35 7.55 10.52
N THR A 451 15.31 8.31 10.82
CA THR A 451 14.78 8.50 12.18
C THR A 451 13.41 7.85 12.28
N LEU A 452 13.25 6.89 13.20
CA LEU A 452 11.95 6.32 13.55
C LEU A 452 11.30 7.14 14.67
N LEU A 453 10.17 7.75 14.35
CA LEU A 453 9.24 8.38 15.27
C LEU A 453 8.14 7.37 15.67
N THR A 454 7.94 7.16 16.96
CA THR A 454 6.93 6.24 17.47
C THR A 454 5.74 7.00 18.04
N ARG A 455 4.53 6.64 17.61
CA ARG A 455 3.29 7.08 18.25
C ARG A 455 2.81 5.99 19.21
N ASN A 456 2.81 6.27 20.51
CA ASN A 456 2.31 5.38 21.55
C ASN A 456 0.78 5.38 21.54
N GLY A 457 0.19 4.48 20.76
CA GLY A 457 -1.25 4.32 20.67
C GLY A 457 -1.64 3.40 19.52
N SER A 458 -2.94 3.33 19.28
CA SER A 458 -3.54 2.51 18.22
C SER A 458 -3.85 3.30 16.95
N GLY A 459 -4.00 2.57 15.86
CA GLY A 459 -4.43 3.08 14.56
C GLY A 459 -3.32 3.16 13.54
N HIS A 460 -3.72 3.27 12.28
CA HIS A 460 -2.89 3.23 11.09
C HIS A 460 -2.56 4.65 10.62
N THR A 461 -1.27 4.91 10.42
CA THR A 461 -0.71 6.23 10.05
C THR A 461 -0.96 7.33 11.09
N SER A 462 -0.42 8.53 10.89
CA SER A 462 -0.45 9.63 11.87
C SER A 462 -0.63 11.04 11.29
N LEU A 463 -0.24 11.32 10.04
CA LEU A 463 -0.23 12.71 9.53
C LEU A 463 -1.61 13.37 9.54
N TYR A 464 -2.66 12.62 9.19
CA TYR A 464 -4.03 13.13 9.13
C TYR A 464 -4.75 13.17 10.48
N LEU A 465 -4.09 12.78 11.59
CA LEU A 465 -4.62 12.99 12.94
C LEU A 465 -4.69 14.49 13.27
N ARG A 466 -3.96 15.34 12.53
CA ARG A 466 -3.93 16.81 12.57
C ARG A 466 -3.41 17.43 13.86
N LYS A 467 -3.84 16.93 15.02
CA LYS A 467 -3.46 17.40 16.36
C LYS A 467 -2.66 16.32 17.07
N GLY A 468 -1.72 16.75 17.90
CA GLY A 468 -0.81 15.86 18.61
C GLY A 468 0.62 16.13 18.21
N ASP A 469 1.54 15.61 19.01
CA ASP A 469 2.97 15.84 18.82
C ASP A 469 3.50 15.08 17.60
N THR A 470 2.91 13.93 17.27
CA THR A 470 3.28 13.13 16.09
C THR A 470 3.04 13.87 14.77
N PRO A 471 1.81 14.30 14.41
CA PRO A 471 1.59 15.07 13.18
C PRO A 471 2.31 16.42 13.18
N ALA A 472 2.53 17.04 14.35
CA ALA A 472 3.32 18.27 14.46
C ALA A 472 4.81 18.03 14.09
N ALA A 473 5.41 16.94 14.57
CA ALA A 473 6.79 16.58 14.22
C ALA A 473 6.94 16.20 12.74
N GLN A 474 5.98 15.46 12.18
CA GLN A 474 5.93 15.16 10.75
C GLN A 474 5.85 16.44 9.91
N THR A 475 5.01 17.40 10.33
CA THR A 475 4.88 18.71 9.68
C THR A 475 6.17 19.52 9.78
N ALA A 476 6.80 19.56 10.96
CA ALA A 476 8.08 20.25 11.17
C ALA A 476 9.19 19.68 10.28
N TYR A 477 9.22 18.36 10.09
CA TYR A 477 10.13 17.71 9.17
C TYR A 477 9.85 18.08 7.70
N LEU A 478 8.60 18.01 7.25
CA LEU A 478 8.26 18.38 5.86
C LEU A 478 8.61 19.85 5.57
N LEU A 479 8.24 20.77 6.47
CA LEU A 479 8.48 22.21 6.28
C LEU A 479 9.96 22.57 6.41
N ASN A 480 10.63 22.09 7.46
CA ASN A 480 11.91 22.63 7.91
C ASN A 480 13.03 21.58 8.00
N LEU A 481 12.80 20.34 7.59
CA LEU A 481 13.72 19.20 7.73
C LEU A 481 14.13 18.95 9.20
N THR A 482 13.29 19.38 10.14
CA THR A 482 13.51 19.17 11.57
C THR A 482 13.08 17.77 11.96
N LEU A 483 14.05 16.91 12.29
CA LEU A 483 13.78 15.57 12.80
C LEU A 483 13.56 15.60 14.32
N PRO A 484 12.71 14.72 14.85
CA PRO A 484 12.69 14.45 16.29
C PRO A 484 14.01 13.79 16.72
N ALA A 485 14.29 13.79 18.03
CA ALA A 485 15.45 13.06 18.54
C ALA A 485 15.29 11.55 18.27
N PRO A 486 16.38 10.80 18.00
CA PRO A 486 16.31 9.35 17.84
C PRO A 486 15.63 8.67 19.04
N GLY A 487 14.69 7.75 18.77
CA GLY A 487 13.94 7.05 19.81
C GLY A 487 12.81 7.87 20.45
N THR A 488 12.41 8.99 19.84
CA THR A 488 11.25 9.77 20.30
C THR A 488 9.98 8.93 20.26
N ILE A 489 9.23 8.97 21.37
CA ILE A 489 7.91 8.38 21.51
C ILE A 489 6.94 9.49 21.95
N PHE A 490 5.89 9.74 21.18
CA PHE A 490 4.82 10.65 21.55
C PHE A 490 3.55 9.90 21.92
N SER A 491 2.76 10.44 22.84
CA SER A 491 1.48 9.83 23.24
C SER A 491 0.36 10.03 22.22
N THR A 492 0.49 11.00 21.31
CA THR A 492 -0.49 11.33 20.26
C THR A 492 0.16 11.72 18.95
#